data_AF-A0A4Y2PGN3-F1
#
_entry.id   AF-A0A4Y2PGN3-F1
#
_cell.length_a   1.000
_cell.length_b   1.000
_cell.length_c   1.000
_cell.angle_alpha   90.00
_cell.angle_beta   90.00
_cell.angle_gamma   90.00
#
_symmetry.space_group_name_H-M   'P 1'
#
loop_
_entity.id
_entity.type
_entity.pdbx_description
1 polymer ?
#
loop_
_entity_poly.entity_id
_entity_poly.type
_entity_poly.pdbx_seq_one_letter_code
_entity_poly.pdbx_strand_id
1 'polypeptide(L)'
;MSIFTGAKCDLNILAEELGETVNDSHKLKGLKKIILASNEYDEESAKEWMNTIINERKEREENEIRQEEMAERKRKEEQEIAERRRQDEIQIAEQKGREEIELRKLEYEERKRKDEMEFELQKIRL
;
A
#
# COMPACT_ATOMS: atom_id res chain seq x y z
N MET A 1 -15.89 3.85 -9.73
CA MET A 1 -16.96 4.88 -9.77
C MET A 1 -16.84 5.64 -11.08
N SER A 2 -17.99 6.06 -11.64
CA SER A 2 -18.20 6.79 -12.91
C SER A 2 -17.69 6.18 -14.22
N ILE A 3 -18.59 5.50 -14.91
CA ILE A 3 -18.45 4.81 -16.22
C ILE A 3 -18.58 5.75 -17.43
N PHE A 4 -18.37 7.06 -17.26
CA PHE A 4 -18.27 7.98 -18.39
C PHE A 4 -16.82 8.38 -18.65
N THR A 5 -16.01 7.39 -19.06
CA THR A 5 -14.68 7.64 -19.62
C THR A 5 -14.82 8.19 -21.03
N GLY A 6 -14.63 9.50 -21.21
CA GLY A 6 -14.32 10.08 -22.51
C GLY A 6 -15.02 11.40 -22.85
N ALA A 7 -14.76 11.85 -24.08
CA ALA A 7 -15.13 13.16 -24.63
C ALA A 7 -16.60 13.58 -24.49
N LYS A 8 -17.52 12.65 -24.19
CA LYS A 8 -18.92 12.97 -23.88
C LYS A 8 -19.05 13.66 -22.51
N CYS A 9 -18.31 13.20 -21.51
CA CYS A 9 -18.30 13.80 -20.17
C CYS A 9 -17.72 15.21 -20.23
N ASP A 10 -16.58 15.37 -20.93
CA ASP A 10 -15.93 16.68 -21.09
C ASP A 10 -16.83 17.69 -21.80
N LEU A 11 -17.61 17.24 -22.79
CA LEU A 11 -18.61 18.07 -23.48
C LEU A 11 -19.85 18.38 -22.61
N ASN A 12 -20.23 17.49 -21.69
CA ASN A 12 -21.30 17.80 -20.72
C ASN A 12 -20.85 18.91 -19.79
N ILE A 13 -19.65 18.78 -19.20
CA ILE A 13 -19.09 19.81 -18.30
C ILE A 13 -18.97 21.15 -19.03
N LEU A 14 -18.44 21.15 -20.26
CA LEU A 14 -18.34 22.37 -21.06
C LEU A 14 -19.71 23.03 -21.34
N ALA A 15 -20.76 22.24 -21.58
CA ALA A 15 -22.09 22.79 -21.81
C ALA A 15 -22.72 23.38 -20.54
N GLU A 16 -22.50 22.75 -19.38
CA GLU A 16 -22.94 23.27 -18.08
C GLU A 16 -22.26 24.60 -17.76
N GLU A 17 -20.96 24.73 -18.02
CA GLU A 17 -20.21 25.99 -17.83
C GLU A 17 -20.69 27.12 -18.76
N LEU A 18 -21.21 26.78 -19.95
CA LEU A 18 -21.87 27.73 -20.85
C LEU A 18 -23.33 28.06 -20.44
N GLY A 19 -23.78 27.58 -19.28
CA GLY A 19 -25.13 27.82 -18.75
C GLY A 19 -26.24 27.00 -19.41
N GLU A 20 -25.89 26.00 -20.23
CA GLU A 20 -26.85 25.18 -20.96
C GLU A 20 -27.28 23.97 -20.12
N THR A 21 -28.58 23.67 -20.11
CA THR A 21 -29.09 22.48 -19.41
C THR A 21 -28.80 21.22 -20.22
N VAL A 22 -27.81 20.45 -19.79
CA VAL A 22 -27.50 19.16 -20.40
C VAL A 22 -27.88 18.01 -19.47
N ASN A 23 -28.58 17.02 -20.05
CA ASN A 23 -28.84 15.74 -19.41
C ASN A 23 -27.91 14.63 -19.95
N ASP A 24 -27.68 13.58 -19.15
CA ASP A 24 -26.84 12.44 -19.53
C ASP A 24 -27.40 11.62 -20.70
N SER A 25 -28.69 11.78 -21.00
CA SER A 25 -29.35 11.10 -22.13
C SER A 25 -28.98 11.70 -23.49
N HIS A 26 -28.46 12.93 -23.53
CA HIS A 26 -28.05 13.55 -24.78
C HIS A 26 -26.93 12.76 -25.45
N LYS A 27 -27.04 12.60 -26.76
CA LYS A 27 -25.96 12.03 -27.58
C LYS A 27 -24.88 13.08 -27.78
N LEU A 28 -23.63 12.63 -28.00
CA LEU A 28 -22.48 13.50 -28.28
C LEU A 28 -22.74 14.53 -29.40
N LYS A 29 -23.46 14.12 -30.46
CA LYS A 29 -23.87 15.02 -31.55
C LYS A 29 -24.88 16.09 -31.10
N GLY A 30 -25.75 15.78 -30.14
CA GLY A 30 -26.69 16.73 -29.54
C GLY A 30 -25.98 17.76 -28.68
N LEU A 31 -25.06 17.32 -27.81
CA LEU A 31 -24.25 18.19 -26.96
C LEU A 31 -23.44 19.20 -27.79
N LYS A 32 -22.78 18.74 -28.85
CA LYS A 32 -22.07 19.63 -29.78
C LYS A 32 -22.97 20.70 -30.39
N LYS A 33 -24.22 20.36 -30.72
CA LYS A 33 -25.19 21.33 -31.27
C LYS A 33 -25.63 22.36 -30.22
N ILE A 34 -25.82 21.93 -28.97
CA ILE A 34 -26.21 22.81 -27.86
C ILE A 34 -25.07 23.81 -27.61
N ILE A 35 -23.84 23.33 -27.46
CA ILE A 35 -22.65 24.18 -27.25
C ILE A 35 -22.48 25.19 -28.39
N LEU A 36 -22.55 24.74 -29.64
CA LEU A 36 -22.42 25.63 -30.81
C LEU A 36 -23.59 26.61 -30.98
N ALA A 37 -24.73 26.35 -30.34
CA ALA A 37 -25.90 27.22 -30.38
C ALA A 37 -25.93 28.22 -29.20
N SER A 38 -25.03 28.07 -28.22
CA SER A 38 -24.94 28.99 -27.09
C SER A 38 -24.53 30.38 -27.58
N ASN A 39 -25.23 31.40 -27.10
CA ASN A 39 -25.01 32.80 -27.47
C ASN A 39 -23.65 33.33 -26.99
N GLU A 40 -23.04 32.66 -26.02
CA GLU A 40 -21.74 33.00 -25.43
C GLU A 40 -20.62 32.09 -25.93
N TYR A 41 -20.89 31.26 -26.95
CA TYR A 41 -19.89 30.37 -27.51
C TYR A 41 -18.79 31.15 -28.24
N ASP A 42 -17.61 31.19 -27.63
CA ASP A 42 -16.37 31.59 -28.25
C ASP A 42 -15.46 30.36 -28.48
N GLU A 43 -14.94 30.20 -29.69
CA GLU A 43 -14.18 29.01 -30.07
C GLU A 43 -12.85 28.90 -29.31
N GLU A 44 -12.19 30.03 -29.03
CA GLU A 44 -10.91 30.06 -28.33
C GLU A 44 -11.10 29.79 -26.83
N SER A 45 -12.08 30.45 -26.22
CA SER A 45 -12.50 30.20 -24.84
C SER A 45 -12.92 28.75 -24.64
N ALA A 46 -13.79 28.21 -25.50
CA ALA A 46 -14.25 26.82 -25.40
C ALA A 46 -13.10 25.80 -25.52
N LYS A 47 -12.06 26.11 -26.31
CA LYS A 47 -10.84 25.29 -26.40
C LYS A 47 -10.01 25.35 -25.12
N GLU A 48 -9.82 26.53 -24.54
CA GLU A 48 -9.10 26.69 -23.26
C GLU A 48 -9.81 25.95 -22.11
N TRP A 49 -11.13 26.09 -22.04
CA TRP A 49 -11.97 25.37 -21.07
C TRP A 49 -11.88 23.86 -21.27
N MET A 50 -11.99 23.38 -22.51
CA MET A 50 -11.83 21.95 -22.82
C MET A 50 -10.45 21.43 -22.43
N ASN A 51 -9.38 22.20 -22.69
CA ASN A 51 -8.02 21.82 -22.29
C ASN A 51 -7.89 21.74 -20.76
N THR A 52 -8.52 22.65 -20.03
CA THR A 52 -8.54 22.64 -18.55
C THR A 52 -9.25 21.39 -18.03
N ILE A 53 -10.44 21.08 -18.51
CA ILE A 53 -11.21 19.87 -18.13
C ILE A 53 -10.41 18.59 -18.41
N ILE A 54 -9.77 18.51 -19.59
CA ILE A 54 -8.93 17.36 -19.96
C ILE A 54 -7.71 17.24 -19.04
N ASN A 55 -7.05 18.36 -18.71
CA ASN A 55 -5.88 18.36 -17.83
C ASN A 55 -6.24 17.98 -16.40
N GLU A 56 -7.33 18.52 -15.85
CA GLU A 56 -7.81 18.15 -14.51
C GLU A 56 -8.16 16.67 -14.40
N ARG A 57 -8.78 16.09 -15.44
CA ARG A 57 -9.03 14.64 -15.48
C ARG A 57 -7.72 13.87 -15.47
N LYS A 58 -6.75 14.24 -16.31
CA LYS A 58 -5.44 13.58 -16.36
C LYS A 58 -4.72 13.68 -15.02
N GLU A 59 -4.74 14.85 -14.39
CA GLU A 59 -4.10 15.06 -13.09
C GLU A 59 -4.78 14.21 -11.99
N ARG A 60 -6.10 14.07 -12.03
CA ARG A 60 -6.84 13.19 -11.11
C ARG A 60 -6.43 11.73 -11.29
N GLU A 61 -6.39 11.25 -12.53
CA GLU A 61 -5.96 9.88 -12.85
C GLU A 61 -4.51 9.65 -12.41
N GLU A 62 -3.59 10.58 -12.69
CA GLU A 62 -2.20 10.50 -12.23
C GLU A 62 -2.10 10.48 -10.70
N ASN A 63 -2.89 11.30 -10.01
CA ASN A 63 -2.90 11.33 -8.55
C ASN A 63 -3.45 10.03 -7.95
N GLU A 64 -4.46 9.43 -8.57
CA GLU A 64 -4.99 8.12 -8.17
C GLU A 64 -3.93 7.03 -8.33
N ILE A 65 -3.24 6.99 -9.47
CA ILE A 65 -2.12 6.05 -9.71
C ILE A 65 -1.01 6.25 -8.67
N ARG A 66 -0.60 7.49 -8.39
CA ARG A 66 0.42 7.79 -7.36
C ARG A 66 -0.03 7.33 -5.97
N GLN A 67 -1.30 7.49 -5.62
CA GLN A 67 -1.84 7.01 -4.35
C GLN A 67 -1.85 5.49 -4.27
N GLU A 68 -2.23 4.80 -5.34
CA GLU A 68 -2.19 3.35 -5.43
C GLU A 68 -0.76 2.81 -5.29
N GLU A 69 0.21 3.40 -6.00
CA GLU A 69 1.63 3.03 -5.87
C GLU A 69 2.14 3.23 -4.44
N MET A 70 1.78 4.34 -3.79
CA MET A 70 2.16 4.59 -2.39
C MET A 70 1.52 3.58 -1.44
N ALA A 71 0.26 3.20 -1.66
CA ALA A 71 -0.42 2.18 -0.87
C ALA A 71 0.20 0.78 -1.07
N GLU A 72 0.56 0.44 -2.30
CA GLU A 72 1.24 -0.83 -2.62
C GLU A 72 2.62 -0.90 -1.98
N ARG A 73 3.41 0.19 -2.05
CA ARG A 73 4.73 0.27 -1.38
C ARG A 73 4.61 0.07 0.13
N LYS A 74 3.66 0.74 0.78
CA LYS A 74 3.42 0.56 2.22
C LYS A 74 3.08 -0.88 2.57
N ARG A 75 2.22 -1.55 1.79
CA ARG A 75 1.89 -2.97 2.00
C ARG A 75 3.13 -3.87 1.87
N LYS A 76 3.99 -3.63 0.87
CA LYS A 76 5.24 -4.39 0.71
C LYS A 76 6.19 -4.17 1.87
N GLU A 77 6.36 -2.93 2.32
CA GLU A 77 7.21 -2.60 3.47
C GLU A 77 6.71 -3.24 4.77
N GLU A 78 5.40 -3.20 5.02
CA GLU A 78 4.79 -3.89 6.17
C GLU A 78 5.02 -5.41 6.14
N GLN A 79 4.91 -6.03 4.95
CA GLN A 79 5.19 -7.45 4.77
C GLN A 79 6.67 -7.77 5.03
N GLU A 80 7.59 -6.95 4.53
CA GLU A 80 9.02 -7.14 4.75
C GLU A 80 9.39 -6.99 6.23
N ILE A 81 8.83 -6.00 6.93
CA ILE A 81 9.03 -5.82 8.37
C ILE A 81 8.48 -7.03 9.14
N ALA A 82 7.29 -7.53 8.78
CA ALA A 82 6.71 -8.70 9.43
C ALA A 82 7.55 -9.96 9.20
N GLU A 83 8.13 -10.12 8.01
CA GLU A 83 9.02 -11.23 7.70
C GLU A 83 10.32 -11.16 8.51
N ARG A 84 10.97 -9.99 8.55
CA ARG A 84 12.18 -9.78 9.37
C ARG A 84 11.92 -10.08 10.84
N ARG A 85 10.79 -9.61 11.40
CA ARG A 85 10.41 -9.92 12.80
C ARG A 85 10.26 -11.42 13.03
N ARG A 86 9.63 -12.16 12.11
CA ARG A 86 9.54 -13.62 12.22
C ARG A 86 10.91 -14.29 12.18
N GLN A 87 11.81 -13.82 11.32
CA GLN A 87 13.18 -14.34 11.26
C GLN A 87 13.93 -14.06 12.57
N ASP A 88 13.83 -12.84 13.11
CA ASP A 88 14.46 -12.48 14.39
C ASP A 88 13.92 -13.32 15.55
N GLU A 89 12.60 -13.55 15.62
CA GLU A 89 11.98 -14.42 16.64
C GLU A 89 12.51 -15.85 16.58
N ILE A 90 12.65 -16.40 15.37
CA ILE A 90 13.22 -17.74 15.16
C ILE A 90 14.68 -17.77 15.62
N GLN A 91 15.49 -16.79 15.23
CA GLN A 91 16.89 -16.72 15.63
C GLN A 91 17.06 -16.64 17.15
N ILE A 92 16.25 -15.81 17.82
CA ILE A 92 16.25 -15.69 19.27
C ILE A 92 15.85 -17.01 19.94
N ALA A 93 14.81 -17.68 19.44
CA ALA A 93 14.37 -18.96 19.97
C ALA A 93 15.44 -20.04 19.83
N GLU A 94 16.10 -20.11 18.66
CA GLU A 94 17.21 -21.04 18.44
C GLU A 94 18.40 -20.77 19.35
N GLN A 95 18.77 -19.49 19.53
CA GLN A 95 19.87 -19.12 20.42
C GLN A 95 19.56 -19.55 21.86
N LYS A 96 18.36 -19.25 22.36
CA LYS A 96 17.94 -19.68 23.69
C LYS A 96 17.96 -21.20 23.84
N GLY A 97 17.52 -21.95 22.83
CA GLY A 97 17.60 -23.41 22.83
C GLY A 97 19.05 -23.91 22.90
N ARG A 98 19.98 -23.26 22.21
CA ARG A 98 21.42 -23.60 22.28
C ARG A 98 21.98 -23.32 23.68
N GLU A 99 21.70 -22.15 24.24
CA GLU A 99 22.13 -21.76 25.59
C GLU A 99 21.57 -22.71 26.66
N GLU A 100 20.30 -23.09 26.56
CA GLU A 100 19.67 -24.05 27.48
C GLU A 100 20.34 -25.43 27.42
N ILE A 101 20.65 -25.92 26.23
CA ILE A 101 21.38 -27.18 26.05
C ILE A 101 22.78 -27.09 26.66
N GLU A 102 23.47 -25.97 26.49
CA GLU A 102 24.81 -25.76 27.03
C GLU A 102 24.80 -25.71 28.57
N LEU A 103 23.86 -24.96 29.16
CA LEU A 103 23.64 -24.91 30.60
C LEU A 103 23.36 -26.31 31.17
N ARG A 104 22.51 -27.09 30.50
CA ARG A 104 22.17 -28.45 30.94
C ARG A 104 23.38 -29.40 30.88
N LYS A 105 24.28 -29.22 29.92
CA LYS A 105 25.55 -29.97 29.86
C LYS A 105 26.46 -29.61 31.03
N LEU A 106 26.59 -28.32 31.35
CA LEU A 106 27.38 -27.84 32.48
C LEU A 106 26.84 -28.37 33.81
N GLU A 107 25.52 -28.33 34.02
CA GLU A 107 24.89 -28.89 35.22
C GLU A 107 25.16 -30.39 35.38
N TYR A 108 25.13 -31.14 34.26
CA TYR A 108 25.44 -32.57 34.28
C TYR A 108 26.90 -32.83 34.67
N GLU A 109 27.85 -32.06 34.13
CA GLU A 109 29.26 -32.18 34.50
C GLU A 109 29.52 -31.81 35.96
N GLU A 110 28.92 -30.73 36.46
CA GLU A 110 29.05 -30.32 37.86
C GLU A 110 28.49 -31.40 38.81
N ARG A 111 27.32 -31.97 38.48
CA ARG A 111 26.74 -33.08 39.25
C ARG A 111 27.69 -34.28 39.26
N LYS A 112 28.22 -34.66 38.09
CA LYS A 112 29.17 -35.76 37.97
C LYS A 112 30.43 -35.54 38.82
N ARG A 113 31.04 -34.35 38.77
CA ARG A 113 32.22 -34.03 39.61
C ARG A 113 31.89 -34.09 41.10
N LYS A 114 30.70 -33.64 41.49
CA LYS A 114 30.26 -33.69 42.89
C LYS A 114 30.09 -35.14 43.37
N ASP A 115 29.44 -35.98 42.57
CA ASP A 115 29.26 -37.40 42.87
C ASP A 115 30.60 -38.13 42.97
N GLU A 116 31.55 -37.83 42.07
CA GLU A 116 32.92 -38.36 42.12
C GLU A 116 33.66 -37.94 43.40
N MET A 117 33.58 -36.67 43.78
CA MET A 117 34.21 -36.16 45.00
C MET A 117 33.58 -36.77 46.26
N GLU A 118 32.25 -36.93 46.29
CA GLU A 118 31.54 -37.57 47.41
C GLU A 118 31.97 -39.03 47.57
N PHE A 119 32.13 -39.75 46.47
CA PHE A 119 32.64 -41.12 46.47
C PHE A 119 34.07 -41.21 47.03
N GLU A 120 34.98 -40.33 46.62
CA GLU A 120 36.35 -40.30 47.15
C GLU A 120 36.39 -39.93 48.65
N LEU A 121 35.57 -38.99 49.10
CA LEU A 121 35.46 -38.66 50.53
C LEU A 121 34.91 -39.82 51.37
N GLN A 122 33.97 -40.59 50.82
CA GLN A 122 33.42 -41.75 51.50
C GLN A 122 34.46 -42.87 51.69
N LYS A 123 35.37 -43.06 50.73
CA LYS A 123 36.48 -44.02 50.86
C LYS A 123 37.42 -43.71 52.02
N ILE A 124 37.69 -42.43 52.29
CA ILE A 124 38.61 -41.99 53.36
C ILE A 124 37.99 -42.15 54.75
N ARG A 125 36.64 -42.21 54.84
CA ARG A 125 35.91 -42.33 56.11
C ARG A 125 35.75 -43.79 56.58
N LEU A 126 36.11 -44.77 55.75
CA LEU A 126 36.11 -46.21 56.04
C LEU A 126 37.51 -46.69 56.43
#